data_AF-A0ABC8S846-F1
#
_entry.id   AF-A0ABC8S846-F1
#
_cell.length_a   1.000
_cell.length_b   1.000
_cell.length_c   1.000
_cell.angle_alpha   90.00
_cell.angle_beta   90.00
_cell.angle_gamma   90.00
#
_symmetry.space_group_name_H-M   'P 1'
#
loop_
_entity.id
_entity.type
_entity.pdbx_description
1 polymer ?
#
loop_
_entity_poly.entity_id
_entity_poly.type
_entity_poly.pdbx_seq_one_letter_code
_entity_poly.pdbx_strand_id
1 'polypeptide(L)'
;MTEIMVPLRYKEFINDLTSLVKNKYIPMTRIDDAVKRILRVKFVMGLFENPLADLSMAKYIGSQEHRELAREAVRKSLVLLKNGESADEPLLPLPKKASKILVAGSHSNDIGYQCGGWTIEWQGHSGNITVGTTILDAIRNTVDPKTKIVLKHNPDAEYVKSKNFSYAIVVVGEPPYTETFGDSLNLTIPEPGPSTITNVCGAVKCVVVLITGRPVVIQPYVDTIDALVAAWLPGTEGQGVADVLFGDYGFTGKLPRTWFKTVDQLPMNVGDRHYDPLYPFGFGLTTTPNKAK
;
A
#
# COMPACT_ATOMS: atom_id res chain seq x y z
N MET A 1 7.03 25.48 20.72
CA MET A 1 8.01 24.40 20.53
C MET A 1 8.29 23.75 21.87
N THR A 2 7.80 22.52 22.12
CA THR A 2 7.81 21.89 23.45
C THR A 2 8.94 20.89 23.67
N GLU A 3 9.47 20.31 22.59
CA GLU A 3 10.55 19.33 22.61
C GLU A 3 11.31 19.45 21.29
N ILE A 4 12.64 19.27 21.31
CA ILE A 4 13.50 19.38 20.13
C ILE A 4 14.16 18.01 19.91
N MET A 5 13.90 17.40 18.76
CA MET A 5 14.52 16.14 18.36
C MET A 5 15.95 16.40 17.88
N VAL A 6 16.91 16.41 18.80
CA VAL A 6 18.36 16.49 18.50
C VAL A 6 19.00 15.13 18.78
N PRO A 7 19.02 14.20 17.82
CA PRO A 7 19.41 12.80 18.08
C PRO A 7 20.93 12.61 18.26
N LEU A 8 21.76 13.54 17.77
CA LEU A 8 23.23 13.39 17.75
C LEU A 8 23.95 14.48 18.57
N ARG A 9 23.73 15.75 18.26
CA ARG A 9 24.44 16.91 18.85
C ARG A 9 23.77 17.45 20.13
N TYR A 10 23.22 16.58 20.97
CA TYR A 10 22.43 16.99 22.13
C TYR A 10 23.23 17.81 23.16
N LYS A 11 24.53 17.54 23.33
CA LYS A 11 25.40 18.29 24.27
C LYS A 11 25.54 19.76 23.87
N GLU A 12 25.76 20.00 22.59
CA GLU A 12 25.87 21.35 22.04
C GLU A 12 24.54 22.08 22.16
N PHE A 13 23.44 21.44 21.76
CA PHE A 13 22.10 21.99 21.93
C PHE A 13 21.81 22.40 23.39
N ILE A 14 22.16 21.53 24.37
CA ILE A 14 21.98 21.83 25.80
C ILE A 14 22.83 23.03 26.22
N ASN A 15 24.10 23.08 25.81
CA ASN A 15 25.01 24.17 26.15
C ASN A 15 24.50 25.51 25.58
N ASP A 16 24.12 25.53 24.31
CA ASP A 16 23.62 26.72 23.63
C ASP A 16 22.30 27.18 24.24
N LEU A 17 21.34 26.27 24.45
CA LEU A 17 20.07 26.60 25.09
C LEU A 17 20.28 27.15 26.51
N THR A 18 21.19 26.54 27.29
CA THR A 18 21.56 27.02 28.62
C THR A 18 22.16 28.42 28.57
N SER A 19 23.04 28.69 27.60
CA SER A 19 23.64 30.00 27.39
C SER A 19 22.57 31.05 27.03
N LEU A 20 21.64 30.71 26.13
CA LEU A 20 20.56 31.60 25.74
C LEU A 20 19.64 31.97 26.92
N VAL A 21 19.37 31.01 27.81
CA VAL A 21 18.60 31.25 29.04
C VAL A 21 19.39 32.13 30.02
N LYS A 22 20.66 31.82 30.28
CA LYS A 22 21.54 32.61 31.19
C LYS A 22 21.69 34.06 30.73
N ASN A 23 21.82 34.26 29.43
CA ASN A 23 21.93 35.58 28.80
C ASN A 23 20.58 36.26 28.57
N LYS A 24 19.47 35.69 29.06
CA LYS A 24 18.11 36.25 28.99
C LYS A 24 17.55 36.41 27.57
N TYR A 25 18.14 35.78 26.56
CA TYR A 25 17.56 35.68 25.21
C TYR A 25 16.33 34.77 25.19
N ILE A 26 16.28 33.77 26.09
CA ILE A 26 15.11 32.93 26.32
C ILE A 26 14.66 33.12 27.77
N PRO A 27 13.42 33.58 28.03
CA PRO A 27 12.93 33.76 29.38
C PRO A 27 12.66 32.41 30.07
N MET A 28 12.92 32.33 31.38
CA MET A 28 12.64 31.11 32.17
C MET A 28 11.18 30.65 32.05
N THR A 29 10.23 31.58 31.91
CA THR A 29 8.81 31.25 31.71
C THR A 29 8.57 30.37 30.47
N ARG A 30 9.40 30.49 29.43
CA ARG A 30 9.35 29.62 28.25
C ARG A 30 9.85 28.21 28.56
N ILE A 31 10.91 28.10 29.37
CA ILE A 31 11.44 26.81 29.84
C ILE A 31 10.41 26.13 30.74
N ASP A 32 9.83 26.86 31.68
CA ASP A 32 8.80 26.36 32.60
C ASP A 32 7.56 25.87 31.85
N ASP A 33 7.07 26.61 30.84
CA ASP A 33 5.97 26.17 29.98
C ASP A 33 6.30 24.87 29.23
N ALA A 34 7.50 24.76 28.65
CA ALA A 34 7.92 23.57 27.92
C ALA A 34 8.02 22.35 28.84
N VAL A 35 8.71 22.49 29.98
CA VAL A 35 8.90 21.43 30.97
C VAL A 35 7.56 21.01 31.58
N LYS A 36 6.68 21.97 31.91
CA LYS A 36 5.33 21.66 32.44
C LYS A 36 4.53 20.80 31.47
N ARG A 37 4.63 21.04 30.16
CA ARG A 37 3.93 20.23 29.14
C ARG A 37 4.53 18.83 29.02
N ILE A 38 5.86 18.69 29.02
CA ILE A 38 6.55 17.38 29.00
C ILE A 38 6.18 16.58 30.25
N LEU A 39 6.36 17.16 31.44
CA LEU A 39 6.06 16.48 32.70
C LEU A 39 4.59 16.12 32.82
N ARG A 40 3.67 17.01 32.38
CA ARG A 40 2.23 16.68 32.36
C ARG A 40 1.96 15.40 31.59
N VAL A 41 2.51 15.24 30.37
CA VAL A 41 2.30 14.02 29.58
C VAL A 41 2.89 12.81 30.30
N LYS A 42 4.11 12.90 30.83
CA LYS A 42 4.77 11.81 31.58
C LYS A 42 3.97 11.37 32.81
N PHE A 43 3.42 12.32 33.58
CA PHE A 43 2.56 12.00 34.73
C PHE A 43 1.20 11.42 34.30
N VAL A 44 0.52 12.04 33.33
CA VAL A 44 -0.81 11.60 32.88
C VAL A 44 -0.77 10.19 32.29
N MET A 45 0.31 9.82 31.59
CA MET A 45 0.46 8.48 31.02
C MET A 45 0.97 7.43 32.03
N GLY A 46 1.24 7.81 33.28
CA GLY A 46 1.74 6.90 34.32
C GLY A 46 3.19 6.45 34.16
N LEU A 47 4.02 7.21 33.43
CA LEU A 47 5.42 6.85 33.15
C LEU A 47 6.27 6.83 34.43
N PHE A 48 5.90 7.62 35.45
CA PHE A 48 6.59 7.63 36.74
C PHE A 48 6.26 6.40 37.59
N GLU A 49 5.04 5.86 37.45
CA GLU A 49 4.59 4.65 38.14
C GLU A 49 5.08 3.38 37.43
N ASN A 50 5.10 3.38 36.09
CA ASN A 50 5.49 2.24 35.26
C ASN A 50 6.61 2.64 34.27
N PRO A 51 7.85 2.89 34.75
CA PRO A 51 8.94 3.38 33.91
C PRO A 51 9.63 2.29 33.08
N LEU A 52 9.38 1.01 33.39
CA LEU A 52 10.00 -0.14 32.72
C LEU A 52 8.96 -0.92 31.91
N ALA A 53 9.45 -1.63 30.90
CA ALA A 53 8.60 -2.46 30.06
C ALA A 53 8.03 -3.66 30.85
N ASP A 54 6.76 -3.98 30.61
CA ASP A 54 6.16 -5.25 30.99
C ASP A 54 6.47 -6.30 29.91
N LEU A 55 7.33 -7.26 30.24
CA LEU A 55 7.76 -8.31 29.30
C LEU A 55 6.62 -9.27 28.92
N SER A 56 5.54 -9.35 29.70
CA SER A 56 4.37 -10.16 29.35
C SER A 56 3.64 -9.63 28.11
N MET A 57 3.86 -8.36 27.75
CA MET A 57 3.26 -7.70 26.58
C MET A 57 3.91 -8.12 25.25
N ALA A 58 5.08 -8.77 25.28
CA ALA A 58 5.75 -9.24 24.06
C ALA A 58 4.88 -10.16 23.20
N LYS A 59 3.91 -10.86 23.81
CA LYS A 59 2.91 -11.71 23.14
C LYS A 59 2.06 -10.98 22.09
N TYR A 60 1.93 -9.66 22.19
CA TYR A 60 1.13 -8.87 21.24
C TYR A 60 1.89 -8.58 19.93
N ILE A 61 3.22 -8.71 19.91
CA ILE A 61 4.02 -8.46 18.72
C ILE A 61 3.69 -9.50 17.65
N GLY A 62 3.07 -9.06 16.55
CA GLY A 62 2.69 -9.93 15.45
C GLY A 62 1.59 -10.95 15.78
N SER A 63 0.78 -10.68 16.82
CA SER A 63 -0.34 -11.53 17.22
C SER A 63 -1.35 -11.74 16.09
N GLN A 64 -2.02 -12.90 16.11
CA GLN A 64 -2.96 -13.28 15.07
C GLN A 64 -4.15 -12.32 15.00
N GLU A 65 -4.62 -11.83 16.15
CA GLU A 65 -5.72 -10.86 16.21
C GLU A 65 -5.36 -9.53 15.52
N HIS A 66 -4.11 -9.06 15.68
CA HIS A 66 -3.64 -7.85 14.99
C HIS A 66 -3.47 -8.08 13.49
N ARG A 67 -3.04 -9.28 13.08
CA ARG A 67 -2.96 -9.66 11.66
C ARG A 67 -4.34 -9.75 11.02
N GLU A 68 -5.34 -10.25 11.74
CA GLU A 68 -6.73 -10.26 11.26
C GLU A 68 -7.29 -8.86 11.08
N LEU A 69 -7.01 -7.95 12.02
CA LEU A 69 -7.36 -6.53 11.88
C LEU A 69 -6.63 -5.88 10.69
N ALA A 70 -5.34 -6.18 10.50
CA ALA A 70 -4.58 -5.68 9.37
C ALA A 70 -5.13 -6.23 8.04
N ARG A 71 -5.44 -7.53 7.94
CA ARG A 71 -6.12 -8.14 6.78
C ARG A 71 -7.46 -7.46 6.48
N GLU A 72 -8.22 -7.11 7.52
CA GLU A 72 -9.46 -6.33 7.38
C GLU A 72 -9.20 -4.93 6.82
N ALA A 73 -8.20 -4.23 7.36
CA ALA A 73 -7.82 -2.90 6.89
C ALA A 73 -7.37 -2.94 5.42
N VAL A 74 -6.60 -3.97 5.03
CA VAL A 74 -6.21 -4.22 3.65
C VAL A 74 -7.44 -4.32 2.78
N ARG A 75 -8.35 -5.28 2.99
CA ARG A 75 -9.51 -5.45 2.09
C ARG A 75 -10.40 -4.20 1.98
N LYS A 76 -10.49 -3.40 3.05
CA LYS A 76 -11.25 -2.14 3.08
C LYS A 76 -10.54 -0.97 2.39
N SER A 77 -9.22 -1.00 2.27
CA SER A 77 -8.44 0.07 1.63
C SER A 77 -8.45 -0.02 0.10
N LEU A 78 -8.63 -1.22 -0.44
CA LEU A 78 -8.54 -1.49 -1.88
C LEU A 78 -9.64 -0.75 -2.65
N VAL A 79 -9.25 0.00 -3.67
CA VAL A 79 -10.16 0.74 -4.53
C VAL A 79 -10.21 0.10 -5.90
N LEU A 80 -11.37 -0.38 -6.30
CA LEU A 80 -11.61 -0.93 -7.63
C LEU A 80 -11.84 0.21 -8.63
N LEU A 81 -10.91 0.37 -9.57
CA LEU A 81 -10.90 1.47 -10.54
C LEU A 81 -11.56 1.10 -11.87
N LYS A 82 -11.41 -0.16 -12.29
CA LYS A 82 -12.02 -0.73 -13.50
C LYS A 82 -12.40 -2.18 -13.25
N ASN A 83 -13.48 -2.67 -13.86
CA ASN A 83 -13.91 -4.06 -13.72
C ASN A 83 -14.72 -4.53 -14.94
N GLY A 84 -14.04 -4.76 -16.07
CA GLY A 84 -14.64 -5.11 -17.36
C GLY A 84 -14.71 -3.92 -18.33
N GLU A 85 -15.06 -4.21 -19.59
CA GLU A 85 -15.34 -3.19 -20.60
C GLU A 85 -16.70 -2.51 -20.38
N SER A 86 -17.63 -3.20 -19.73
CA SER A 86 -18.98 -2.72 -19.41
C SER A 86 -19.41 -3.20 -18.02
N ALA A 87 -20.46 -2.59 -17.48
CA ALA A 87 -21.03 -2.98 -16.19
C ALA A 87 -21.67 -4.38 -16.20
N ASP A 88 -22.00 -4.90 -17.39
CA ASP A 88 -22.72 -6.17 -17.57
C ASP A 88 -21.79 -7.39 -17.61
N GLU A 89 -20.49 -7.19 -17.86
CA GLU A 89 -19.49 -8.26 -17.94
C GLU A 89 -18.29 -8.01 -17.00
N PRO A 90 -18.51 -8.03 -15.67
CA PRO A 90 -17.43 -7.82 -14.71
C PRO A 90 -16.44 -9.01 -14.70
N LEU A 91 -15.14 -8.72 -14.52
CA LEU A 91 -14.11 -9.74 -14.32
C LEU A 91 -14.02 -10.19 -12.86
N LEU A 92 -14.14 -9.26 -11.92
CA LEU A 92 -14.12 -9.51 -10.48
C LEU A 92 -15.54 -9.67 -9.93
N PRO A 93 -15.77 -10.64 -9.01
CA PRO A 93 -14.76 -11.52 -8.41
C PRO A 93 -14.32 -12.67 -9.33
N LEU A 94 -13.05 -13.05 -9.23
CA LEU A 94 -12.46 -14.17 -9.97
C LEU A 94 -12.98 -15.52 -9.43
N PRO A 95 -13.17 -16.53 -10.30
CA PRO A 95 -13.52 -17.86 -9.84
C PRO A 95 -12.33 -18.52 -9.14
N LYS A 96 -12.51 -18.97 -7.88
CA LYS A 96 -11.47 -19.71 -7.13
C LYS A 96 -11.03 -21.01 -7.82
N LYS A 97 -11.89 -21.60 -8.65
CA LYS A 97 -11.61 -22.81 -9.41
C LYS A 97 -11.40 -22.49 -10.88
N ALA A 98 -10.18 -22.73 -11.35
CA ALA A 98 -9.80 -22.59 -12.76
C ALA A 98 -8.86 -23.73 -13.15
N SER A 99 -8.68 -23.99 -14.44
CA SER A 99 -7.72 -25.02 -14.87
C SER A 99 -6.28 -24.58 -14.62
N LYS A 100 -5.98 -23.32 -14.96
CA LYS A 100 -4.64 -22.74 -14.81
C LYS A 100 -4.70 -21.22 -14.84
N ILE A 101 -3.97 -20.58 -13.92
CA ILE A 101 -3.93 -19.12 -13.79
C ILE A 101 -2.48 -18.63 -13.81
N LEU A 102 -2.29 -17.39 -14.26
CA LEU A 102 -1.00 -16.71 -14.24
C LEU A 102 -0.98 -15.70 -13.09
N VAL A 103 0.09 -15.73 -12.29
CA VAL A 103 0.46 -14.63 -11.40
C VAL A 103 1.76 -14.03 -11.92
N ALA A 104 1.76 -12.73 -12.19
CA ALA A 104 2.86 -12.01 -12.80
C ALA A 104 3.12 -10.67 -12.10
N GLY A 105 4.19 -10.00 -12.51
CA GLY A 105 4.61 -8.71 -11.98
C GLY A 105 5.67 -8.81 -10.90
N SER A 106 6.43 -7.74 -10.74
CA SER A 106 7.55 -7.62 -9.78
C SER A 106 7.08 -7.64 -8.32
N HIS A 107 5.84 -7.25 -8.05
CA HIS A 107 5.32 -7.09 -6.69
C HIS A 107 4.49 -8.29 -6.23
N SER A 108 4.35 -9.34 -7.06
CA SER A 108 3.42 -10.43 -6.75
C SER A 108 3.89 -11.32 -5.61
N ASN A 109 5.20 -11.43 -5.39
CA ASN A 109 5.81 -12.31 -4.38
C ASN A 109 6.91 -11.59 -3.59
N ASP A 110 6.63 -10.37 -3.14
CA ASP A 110 7.60 -9.52 -2.44
C ASP A 110 6.90 -8.79 -1.28
N ILE A 111 7.19 -9.23 -0.04
CA ILE A 111 6.63 -8.63 1.19
C ILE A 111 7.10 -7.18 1.33
N GLY A 112 8.37 -6.94 1.06
CA GLY A 112 8.98 -5.62 1.14
C GLY A 112 8.28 -4.59 0.28
N TYR A 113 8.00 -4.94 -0.98
CA TYR A 113 7.30 -4.07 -1.92
C TYR A 113 5.84 -3.79 -1.54
N GLN A 114 5.09 -4.78 -1.05
CA GLN A 114 3.71 -4.53 -0.59
C GLN A 114 3.66 -3.74 0.73
N CYS A 115 4.74 -3.70 1.50
CA CYS A 115 4.83 -2.89 2.72
C CYS A 115 5.29 -1.43 2.44
N GLY A 116 6.28 -1.24 1.56
CA GLY A 116 6.84 0.07 1.24
C GLY A 116 7.83 0.60 2.28
N GLY A 117 8.03 1.93 2.31
CA GLY A 117 8.91 2.60 3.25
C GLY A 117 8.48 2.44 4.72
N TRP A 118 9.36 2.80 5.66
CA TRP A 118 9.13 2.64 7.10
C TRP A 118 8.78 1.21 7.56
N THR A 119 9.18 0.19 6.80
CA THR A 119 8.97 -1.21 7.16
C THR A 119 10.32 -1.89 7.35
N ILE A 120 10.65 -2.24 8.60
CA ILE A 120 11.95 -2.74 9.07
C ILE A 120 13.08 -1.70 8.91
N GLU A 121 13.28 -1.19 7.70
CA GLU A 121 14.24 -0.13 7.38
C GLU A 121 13.53 1.20 7.08
N TRP A 122 14.26 2.31 7.19
CA TRP A 122 13.74 3.65 6.91
C TRP A 122 13.15 3.76 5.50
N GLN A 123 13.91 3.34 4.49
CA GLN A 123 13.47 3.34 3.09
C GLN A 123 12.63 2.11 2.72
N GLY A 124 12.46 1.16 3.65
CA GLY A 124 12.01 -0.19 3.32
C GLY A 124 13.06 -0.95 2.51
N HIS A 125 12.74 -2.18 2.12
CA HIS A 125 13.63 -3.03 1.34
C HIS A 125 12.79 -4.06 0.55
N SER A 126 13.34 -4.64 -0.53
CA SER A 126 12.69 -5.70 -1.32
C SER A 126 12.82 -7.08 -0.66
N GLY A 127 11.91 -8.00 -0.96
CA GLY A 127 12.00 -9.41 -0.62
C GLY A 127 11.28 -9.77 0.68
N ASN A 128 11.68 -10.88 1.28
CA ASN A 128 11.06 -11.42 2.50
C ASN A 128 11.69 -10.79 3.75
N ILE A 129 11.36 -9.52 4.02
CA ILE A 129 11.99 -8.71 5.07
C ILE A 129 11.38 -8.89 6.46
N THR A 130 10.15 -9.42 6.54
CA THR A 130 9.42 -9.64 7.79
C THR A 130 8.35 -10.72 7.60
N VAL A 131 7.78 -11.21 8.70
CA VAL A 131 6.72 -12.23 8.68
C VAL A 131 5.42 -11.64 8.14
N GLY A 132 4.96 -12.16 7.00
CA GLY A 132 3.70 -11.80 6.37
C GLY A 132 3.29 -12.81 5.30
N THR A 133 2.20 -12.50 4.60
CA THR A 133 1.68 -13.26 3.46
C THR A 133 1.79 -12.41 2.20
N THR A 134 2.53 -12.88 1.20
CA THR A 134 2.62 -12.20 -0.10
C THR A 134 1.29 -12.30 -0.85
N ILE A 135 1.07 -11.47 -1.86
CA ILE A 135 -0.11 -11.60 -2.72
C ILE A 135 -0.14 -12.96 -3.45
N LEU A 136 1.02 -13.50 -3.88
CA LEU A 136 1.11 -14.83 -4.47
C LEU A 136 0.69 -15.92 -3.47
N ASP A 137 1.17 -15.86 -2.23
CA ASP A 137 0.82 -16.84 -1.21
C ASP A 137 -0.65 -16.72 -0.80
N ALA A 138 -1.19 -15.50 -0.74
CA ALA A 138 -2.61 -15.25 -0.55
C ALA A 138 -3.46 -15.89 -1.66
N ILE A 139 -3.05 -15.75 -2.93
CA ILE A 139 -3.72 -16.39 -4.07
C ILE A 139 -3.65 -17.92 -3.91
N ARG A 140 -2.48 -18.48 -3.60
CA ARG A 140 -2.30 -19.93 -3.35
C ARG A 140 -3.22 -20.45 -2.26
N ASN A 141 -3.39 -19.71 -1.17
CA ASN A 141 -4.25 -20.07 -0.05
C ASN A 141 -5.75 -20.00 -0.39
N THR A 142 -6.12 -19.27 -1.45
CA THR A 142 -7.52 -18.93 -1.74
C THR A 142 -8.13 -19.77 -2.87
N VAL A 143 -7.33 -20.16 -3.87
CA VAL A 143 -7.84 -20.92 -5.02
C VAL A 143 -8.12 -22.39 -4.67
N ASP A 144 -8.97 -23.03 -5.46
CA ASP A 144 -9.21 -24.48 -5.38
C ASP A 144 -7.87 -25.24 -5.53
N PRO A 145 -7.58 -26.26 -4.70
CA PRO A 145 -6.31 -27.00 -4.75
C PRO A 145 -5.98 -27.62 -6.12
N LYS A 146 -6.97 -27.80 -7.01
CA LYS A 146 -6.78 -28.29 -8.38
C LYS A 146 -6.41 -27.19 -9.37
N THR A 147 -6.53 -25.92 -8.98
CA THR A 147 -6.14 -24.78 -9.82
C THR A 147 -4.63 -24.69 -9.93
N LYS A 148 -4.09 -24.86 -11.13
CA LYS A 148 -2.64 -24.72 -11.36
C LYS A 148 -2.24 -23.24 -11.38
N ILE A 149 -1.42 -22.82 -10.43
CA ILE A 149 -0.84 -21.48 -10.42
C ILE A 149 0.52 -21.50 -11.13
N VAL A 150 0.73 -20.59 -12.06
CA VAL A 150 2.04 -20.34 -12.68
C VAL A 150 2.51 -18.95 -12.27
N LEU A 151 3.66 -18.87 -11.60
CA LEU A 151 4.36 -17.60 -11.35
C LEU A 151 5.32 -17.32 -12.50
N LYS A 152 5.22 -16.15 -13.10
CA LYS A 152 6.26 -15.61 -13.99
C LYS A 152 6.26 -14.09 -13.91
N HIS A 153 7.33 -13.50 -13.38
CA HIS A 153 7.36 -12.06 -13.06
C HIS A 153 7.21 -11.13 -14.27
N ASN A 154 7.91 -11.42 -15.37
CA ASN A 154 7.81 -10.62 -16.60
C ASN A 154 7.71 -11.54 -17.83
N PRO A 155 6.54 -12.12 -18.13
CA PRO A 155 6.34 -12.93 -19.31
C PRO A 155 6.17 -12.04 -20.55
N ASP A 156 6.74 -12.46 -21.67
CA ASP A 156 6.39 -11.90 -22.98
C ASP A 156 4.98 -12.34 -23.40
N ALA A 157 4.39 -11.61 -24.35
CA ALA A 157 3.01 -11.86 -24.80
C ALA A 157 2.85 -13.25 -25.46
N GLU A 158 3.86 -13.75 -26.16
CA GLU A 158 3.80 -15.04 -26.86
C GLU A 158 3.75 -16.22 -25.88
N TYR A 159 4.52 -16.12 -24.80
CA TYR A 159 4.42 -17.04 -23.67
C TYR A 159 3.01 -17.04 -23.08
N VAL A 160 2.40 -15.87 -22.86
CA VAL A 160 1.06 -15.80 -22.25
C VAL A 160 0.01 -16.44 -23.18
N LYS A 161 0.05 -16.11 -24.48
CA LYS A 161 -0.86 -16.67 -25.50
C LYS A 161 -0.73 -18.19 -25.64
N SER A 162 0.49 -18.70 -25.69
CA SER A 162 0.75 -20.14 -25.91
C SER A 162 0.37 -21.04 -24.72
N LYS A 163 0.07 -20.46 -23.56
CA LYS A 163 -0.18 -21.22 -22.34
C LYS A 163 -1.65 -21.33 -21.96
N ASN A 164 -2.63 -20.76 -22.68
CA ASN A 164 -4.06 -20.94 -22.37
C ASN A 164 -4.39 -20.75 -20.87
N PHE A 165 -4.04 -19.59 -20.32
CA PHE A 165 -4.43 -19.22 -18.96
C PHE A 165 -5.92 -18.85 -18.91
N SER A 166 -6.63 -19.21 -17.83
CA SER A 166 -8.03 -18.81 -17.64
C SER A 166 -8.15 -17.30 -17.38
N TYR A 167 -7.21 -16.75 -16.59
CA TYR A 167 -7.03 -15.32 -16.33
C TYR A 167 -5.63 -15.11 -15.75
N ALA A 168 -5.23 -13.84 -15.67
CA ALA A 168 -3.98 -13.42 -15.03
C ALA A 168 -4.20 -12.39 -13.93
N ILE A 169 -3.34 -12.43 -12.91
CA ILE A 169 -3.22 -11.40 -11.89
C ILE A 169 -1.82 -10.81 -12.00
N VAL A 170 -1.73 -9.52 -12.34
CA VAL A 170 -0.49 -8.77 -12.55
C VAL A 170 -0.32 -7.81 -11.38
N VAL A 171 0.73 -8.00 -10.57
CA VAL A 171 1.01 -7.17 -9.40
C VAL A 171 2.26 -6.34 -9.64
N VAL A 172 2.09 -5.03 -9.82
CA VAL A 172 3.17 -4.09 -10.17
C VAL A 172 2.97 -2.79 -9.40
N GLY A 173 3.99 -1.94 -9.34
CA GLY A 173 3.95 -0.83 -8.40
C GLY A 173 5.23 -0.01 -8.30
N GLU A 174 5.21 0.93 -7.35
CA GLU A 174 6.39 1.69 -6.93
C GLU A 174 7.27 0.83 -5.97
N PRO A 175 8.60 0.95 -6.03
CA PRO A 175 9.47 0.37 -5.01
C PRO A 175 9.29 1.13 -3.66
N PRO A 176 9.76 0.57 -2.54
CA PRO A 176 9.78 1.27 -1.25
C PRO A 176 10.55 2.58 -1.32
N TYR A 177 10.02 3.61 -0.66
CA TYR A 177 10.65 4.92 -0.51
C TYR A 177 10.12 5.62 0.73
N THR A 178 10.91 6.58 1.24
CA THR A 178 10.52 7.46 2.34
C THR A 178 11.08 8.87 2.14
N GLU A 179 10.26 9.87 2.47
CA GLU A 179 10.64 11.30 2.44
C GLU A 179 11.19 11.71 1.07
N THR A 180 12.35 12.37 1.00
CA THR A 180 12.93 12.92 -0.23
C THR A 180 13.25 11.85 -1.27
N PHE A 181 13.48 10.61 -0.87
CA PHE A 181 13.68 9.50 -1.82
C PHE A 181 12.40 9.13 -2.58
N GLY A 182 11.24 9.56 -2.06
CA GLY A 182 9.96 9.44 -2.74
C GLY A 182 9.62 10.61 -3.66
N ASP A 183 10.39 11.69 -3.68
CA ASP A 183 10.08 12.83 -4.55
C ASP A 183 10.21 12.44 -6.01
N SER A 184 9.14 12.62 -6.79
CA SER A 184 9.11 12.27 -8.21
C SER A 184 8.21 13.24 -8.98
N LEU A 185 8.74 13.77 -10.09
CA LEU A 185 8.02 14.67 -10.99
C LEU A 185 7.28 13.91 -12.11
N ASN A 186 7.64 12.67 -12.38
CA ASN A 186 7.03 11.87 -13.47
C ASN A 186 5.92 10.92 -12.99
N LEU A 187 5.95 10.51 -11.71
CA LEU A 187 5.01 9.59 -11.10
C LEU A 187 4.71 8.33 -11.94
N THR A 188 5.70 7.83 -12.67
CA THR A 188 5.61 6.58 -13.45
C THR A 188 6.17 5.41 -12.65
N ILE A 189 5.48 4.27 -12.63
CA ILE A 189 6.01 3.03 -12.04
C ILE A 189 7.21 2.51 -12.86
N PRO A 190 8.23 1.91 -12.21
CA PRO A 190 9.42 1.42 -12.90
C PRO A 190 9.14 0.19 -13.78
N GLU A 191 10.03 -0.03 -14.75
CA GLU A 191 10.12 -1.30 -15.48
C GLU A 191 10.95 -2.35 -14.71
N PRO A 192 10.67 -3.66 -14.85
CA PRO A 192 9.53 -4.24 -15.56
C PRO A 192 8.22 -4.06 -14.79
N GLY A 193 7.25 -3.40 -15.42
CA GLY A 193 5.95 -3.09 -14.82
C GLY A 193 4.93 -2.74 -15.89
N PRO A 194 5.05 -1.58 -16.53
CA PRO A 194 4.23 -1.24 -17.69
C PRO A 194 4.34 -2.24 -18.85
N SER A 195 5.53 -2.72 -19.17
CA SER A 195 5.72 -3.80 -20.15
C SER A 195 5.02 -5.10 -19.74
N THR A 196 5.08 -5.49 -18.46
CA THR A 196 4.39 -6.66 -17.92
C THR A 196 2.87 -6.53 -18.04
N ILE A 197 2.31 -5.36 -17.70
CA ILE A 197 0.87 -5.07 -17.90
C ILE A 197 0.51 -5.29 -19.37
N THR A 198 1.24 -4.65 -20.27
CA THR A 198 0.95 -4.68 -21.71
C THR A 198 1.01 -6.09 -22.27
N ASN A 199 2.06 -6.85 -21.95
CA ASN A 199 2.27 -8.21 -22.45
C ASN A 199 1.22 -9.20 -21.94
N VAL A 200 0.83 -9.09 -20.68
CA VAL A 200 -0.13 -10.03 -20.06
C VAL A 200 -1.56 -9.68 -20.46
N CYS A 201 -1.97 -8.43 -20.25
CA CYS A 201 -3.34 -7.98 -20.48
C CYS A 201 -3.72 -7.97 -21.97
N GLY A 202 -2.76 -7.75 -22.87
CA GLY A 202 -2.97 -7.90 -24.31
C GLY A 202 -3.12 -9.36 -24.79
N ALA A 203 -2.92 -10.35 -23.91
CA ALA A 203 -2.89 -11.77 -24.26
C ALA A 203 -3.96 -12.61 -23.54
N VAL A 204 -4.39 -12.21 -22.34
CA VAL A 204 -5.39 -12.90 -21.54
C VAL A 204 -6.11 -11.90 -20.63
N LYS A 205 -7.38 -12.16 -20.28
CA LYS A 205 -8.11 -11.37 -19.30
C LYS A 205 -7.28 -11.19 -18.02
N CYS A 206 -7.03 -9.95 -17.63
CA CYS A 206 -6.11 -9.62 -16.55
C CYS A 206 -6.74 -8.73 -15.48
N VAL A 207 -6.30 -8.95 -14.25
CA VAL A 207 -6.47 -7.99 -13.16
C VAL A 207 -5.12 -7.39 -12.84
N VAL A 208 -4.99 -6.07 -12.91
CA VAL A 208 -3.82 -5.35 -12.43
C VAL A 208 -4.05 -4.88 -11.01
N VAL A 209 -3.18 -5.31 -10.11
CA VAL A 209 -3.11 -4.85 -8.71
C VAL A 209 -1.93 -3.89 -8.59
N LEU A 210 -2.23 -2.61 -8.40
CA LEU A 210 -1.23 -1.55 -8.25
C LEU A 210 -0.83 -1.36 -6.79
N ILE A 211 0.45 -1.59 -6.50
CA ILE A 211 1.08 -1.33 -5.20
C ILE A 211 1.79 0.03 -5.25
N THR A 212 1.21 1.06 -4.65
CA THR A 212 1.70 2.45 -4.82
C THR A 212 1.42 3.27 -3.57
N GLY A 213 2.31 4.21 -3.22
CA GLY A 213 2.07 5.11 -2.09
C GLY A 213 1.08 6.25 -2.41
N ARG A 214 0.70 6.39 -3.69
CA ARG A 214 -0.02 7.54 -4.25
C ARG A 214 -0.57 7.24 -5.65
N PRO A 215 -1.47 8.09 -6.20
CA PRO A 215 -1.83 8.03 -7.61
C PRO A 215 -0.59 8.16 -8.52
N VAL A 216 -0.51 7.31 -9.54
CA VAL A 216 0.58 7.25 -10.52
C VAL A 216 0.04 7.30 -11.95
N VAL A 217 0.91 7.53 -12.93
CA VAL A 217 0.55 7.45 -14.35
C VAL A 217 0.09 6.03 -14.69
N ILE A 218 -1.21 5.89 -14.95
CA ILE A 218 -1.84 4.62 -15.35
C ILE A 218 -2.66 4.73 -16.64
N GLN A 219 -3.08 5.95 -17.01
CA GLN A 219 -3.95 6.20 -18.16
C GLN A 219 -3.56 5.45 -19.44
N PRO A 220 -2.27 5.38 -19.84
CA PRO A 220 -1.87 4.69 -21.08
C PRO A 220 -2.21 3.19 -21.12
N TYR A 221 -2.44 2.56 -19.97
CA TYR A 221 -2.67 1.13 -19.85
C TYR A 221 -4.13 0.80 -19.52
N VAL A 222 -4.96 1.79 -19.15
CA VAL A 222 -6.33 1.54 -18.68
C VAL A 222 -7.16 0.79 -19.73
N ASP A 223 -6.97 1.08 -21.01
CA ASP A 223 -7.75 0.46 -22.08
C ASP A 223 -7.43 -1.03 -22.24
N THR A 224 -6.18 -1.44 -22.02
CA THR A 224 -5.75 -2.84 -22.15
C THR A 224 -6.06 -3.68 -20.91
N ILE A 225 -6.28 -3.05 -19.75
CA ILE A 225 -6.52 -3.74 -18.48
C ILE A 225 -8.01 -4.08 -18.34
N ASP A 226 -8.39 -5.34 -18.09
CA ASP A 226 -9.79 -5.68 -17.84
C ASP A 226 -10.26 -5.19 -16.46
N ALA A 227 -9.49 -5.43 -15.40
CA ALA A 227 -9.78 -4.91 -14.06
C ALA A 227 -8.56 -4.29 -13.40
N LEU A 228 -8.76 -3.14 -12.75
CA LEU A 228 -7.70 -2.35 -12.14
C LEU A 228 -8.02 -2.10 -10.66
N VAL A 229 -7.10 -2.48 -9.78
CA VAL A 229 -7.21 -2.30 -8.33
C VAL A 229 -6.07 -1.43 -7.84
N ALA A 230 -6.38 -0.33 -7.18
CA ALA A 230 -5.40 0.40 -6.37
C ALA A 230 -5.33 -0.23 -4.98
N ALA A 231 -4.20 -0.89 -4.69
CA ALA A 231 -3.99 -1.61 -3.43
C ALA A 231 -3.18 -0.83 -2.40
N TRP A 232 -2.68 0.35 -2.78
CA TRP A 232 -1.84 1.21 -1.95
C TRP A 232 -0.56 0.48 -1.50
N LEU A 233 -0.20 0.59 -0.21
CA LEU A 233 0.84 -0.20 0.43
C LEU A 233 0.15 -1.08 1.50
N PRO A 234 -0.33 -2.29 1.15
CA PRO A 234 -1.20 -3.08 2.03
C PRO A 234 -0.49 -3.73 3.23
N GLY A 235 0.83 -3.59 3.38
CA GLY A 235 1.53 -4.15 4.53
C GLY A 235 1.63 -5.67 4.50
N THR A 236 1.70 -6.34 5.65
CA THR A 236 2.07 -7.77 5.73
C THR A 236 0.96 -8.75 5.35
N GLU A 237 -0.30 -8.32 5.31
CA GLU A 237 -1.45 -9.22 5.24
C GLU A 237 -2.05 -9.28 3.83
N GLY A 238 -1.27 -9.77 2.87
CA GLY A 238 -1.66 -9.88 1.45
C GLY A 238 -2.92 -10.73 1.21
N GLN A 239 -3.33 -11.54 2.18
CA GLN A 239 -4.61 -12.25 2.16
C GLN A 239 -5.81 -11.32 2.02
N GLY A 240 -5.74 -10.08 2.54
CA GLY A 240 -6.80 -9.09 2.37
C GLY A 240 -7.00 -8.66 0.90
N VAL A 241 -5.98 -8.80 0.06
CA VAL A 241 -6.10 -8.60 -1.40
C VAL A 241 -6.88 -9.75 -2.03
N ALA A 242 -6.51 -11.00 -1.73
CA ALA A 242 -7.21 -12.16 -2.25
C ALA A 242 -8.68 -12.23 -1.81
N ASP A 243 -8.98 -11.81 -0.58
CA ASP A 243 -10.35 -11.76 -0.02
C ASP A 243 -11.36 -11.09 -0.95
N VAL A 244 -10.98 -9.96 -1.58
CA VAL A 244 -11.89 -9.22 -2.48
C VAL A 244 -11.73 -9.62 -3.94
N LEU A 245 -10.52 -10.02 -4.37
CA LEU A 245 -10.31 -10.50 -5.74
C LEU A 245 -11.12 -11.76 -6.03
N PHE A 246 -11.29 -12.64 -5.04
CA PHE A 246 -12.04 -13.89 -5.17
C PHE A 246 -13.44 -13.84 -4.55
N GLY A 247 -13.88 -12.66 -4.12
CA GLY A 247 -15.25 -12.39 -3.70
C GLY A 247 -15.66 -13.01 -2.37
N ASP A 248 -14.72 -13.28 -1.45
CA ASP A 248 -15.08 -13.56 -0.05
C ASP A 248 -15.67 -12.30 0.60
N TYR A 249 -15.20 -11.13 0.15
CA TYR A 249 -15.73 -9.83 0.48
C TYR A 249 -15.94 -8.99 -0.78
N GLY A 250 -16.78 -7.97 -0.67
CA GLY A 250 -16.97 -6.97 -1.71
C GLY A 250 -15.94 -5.84 -1.64
N PHE A 251 -15.57 -5.27 -2.80
CA PHE A 251 -14.85 -4.00 -2.83
C PHE A 251 -15.73 -2.87 -2.27
N THR A 252 -15.15 -2.09 -1.35
CA THR A 252 -15.84 -0.96 -0.69
C THR A 252 -15.00 0.31 -0.62
N GLY A 253 -13.69 0.21 -0.86
CA GLY A 253 -12.78 1.35 -0.81
C GLY A 253 -13.14 2.44 -1.82
N LYS A 254 -12.93 3.68 -1.41
CA LYS A 254 -13.09 4.88 -2.24
C LYS A 254 -11.79 5.66 -2.24
N LEU A 255 -11.47 6.30 -3.36
CA LEU A 255 -10.26 7.07 -3.53
C LEU A 255 -10.18 8.20 -2.51
N PRO A 256 -9.19 8.20 -1.60
CA PRO A 256 -8.98 9.30 -0.67
C PRO A 256 -8.21 10.46 -1.32
N ARG A 257 -7.79 10.31 -2.58
CA ARG A 257 -7.08 11.31 -3.39
C ARG A 257 -7.56 11.29 -4.82
N THR A 258 -7.50 12.44 -5.48
CA THR A 258 -7.71 12.58 -6.92
C THR A 258 -6.67 11.77 -7.70
N TRP A 259 -7.10 10.99 -8.70
CA TRP A 259 -6.20 10.37 -9.66
C TRP A 259 -6.11 11.25 -10.91
N PHE A 260 -4.93 11.78 -11.22
CA PHE A 260 -4.70 12.65 -12.38
C PHE A 260 -4.65 11.85 -13.69
N LYS A 261 -4.90 12.54 -14.81
CA LYS A 261 -4.69 12.01 -16.17
C LYS A 261 -3.22 12.09 -16.54
N THR A 262 -2.64 13.28 -16.39
CA THR A 262 -1.21 13.56 -16.62
C THR A 262 -0.61 14.32 -15.44
N VAL A 263 0.71 14.22 -15.25
CA VAL A 263 1.40 14.93 -14.17
C VAL A 263 1.39 16.45 -14.36
N ASP A 264 1.22 16.94 -15.59
CA ASP A 264 1.13 18.37 -15.91
C ASP A 264 -0.11 19.05 -15.30
N GLN A 265 -1.11 18.27 -14.88
CA GLN A 265 -2.27 18.78 -14.15
C GLN A 265 -1.94 19.14 -12.70
N LEU A 266 -0.79 18.70 -12.16
CA LEU A 266 -0.49 18.86 -10.75
C LEU A 266 0.01 20.29 -10.42
N PRO A 267 -0.37 20.85 -9.26
CA PRO A 267 -1.30 20.31 -8.28
C PRO A 267 -2.77 20.47 -8.69
N MET A 268 -3.57 19.40 -8.55
CA MET A 268 -5.01 19.40 -8.81
C MET A 268 -5.77 18.62 -7.71
N ASN A 269 -6.70 19.29 -7.04
CA ASN A 269 -7.47 18.76 -5.92
C ASN A 269 -8.98 18.99 -6.11
N VAL A 270 -9.78 18.19 -5.40
CA VAL A 270 -11.25 18.34 -5.40
C VAL A 270 -11.63 19.76 -4.98
N GLY A 271 -12.46 20.43 -5.79
CA GLY A 271 -12.86 21.81 -5.60
C GLY A 271 -12.09 22.84 -6.44
N ASP A 272 -11.00 22.45 -7.10
CA ASP A 272 -10.28 23.35 -8.01
C ASP A 272 -11.11 23.67 -9.26
N ARG A 273 -10.96 24.88 -9.81
CA ARG A 273 -11.69 25.30 -11.03
C ARG A 273 -11.34 24.48 -12.27
N HIS A 274 -10.12 23.96 -12.33
CA HIS A 274 -9.58 23.16 -13.44
C HIS A 274 -9.58 21.65 -13.12
N TYR A 275 -10.48 21.21 -12.23
CA TYR A 275 -10.56 19.82 -11.78
C TYR A 275 -11.02 18.87 -12.90
N ASP A 276 -10.07 18.20 -13.54
CA ASP A 276 -10.28 17.23 -14.63
C ASP A 276 -9.55 15.89 -14.36
N PRO A 277 -10.02 15.09 -13.38
CA PRO A 277 -9.35 13.87 -12.98
C PRO A 277 -9.57 12.70 -13.93
N LEU A 278 -8.66 11.72 -13.91
CA LEU A 278 -8.91 10.40 -14.49
C LEU A 278 -9.93 9.64 -13.63
N TYR A 279 -9.71 9.64 -12.31
CA TYR A 279 -10.67 9.15 -11.32
C TYR A 279 -10.84 10.21 -10.22
N PRO A 280 -12.06 10.71 -9.99
CA PRO A 280 -12.29 11.78 -9.01
C PRO A 280 -12.10 11.28 -7.57
N PHE A 281 -11.90 12.21 -6.64
CA PHE A 281 -11.94 11.94 -5.21
C PHE A 281 -13.26 11.24 -4.85
N GLY A 282 -13.20 10.22 -3.99
CA GLY A 282 -14.35 9.41 -3.60
C GLY A 282 -14.80 8.38 -4.65
N PHE A 283 -14.12 8.27 -5.79
CA PHE A 283 -14.39 7.22 -6.78
C PHE A 283 -14.01 5.83 -6.27
N GLY A 284 -14.74 4.79 -6.69
CA GLY A 284 -14.41 3.41 -6.41
C GLY A 284 -15.59 2.51 -6.73
N LEU A 285 -15.40 1.55 -7.61
CA LEU A 285 -16.42 0.56 -7.94
C LEU A 285 -16.60 -0.40 -6.76
N THR A 286 -17.77 -1.01 -6.68
CA THR A 286 -18.11 -1.97 -5.63
C THR A 286 -18.42 -3.34 -6.23
N THR A 287 -18.14 -4.41 -5.47
CA THR A 287 -18.61 -5.76 -5.80
C THR A 287 -19.42 -6.30 -4.63
N THR A 288 -20.29 -7.27 -4.90
CA THR A 288 -20.96 -8.04 -3.85
C THR A 288 -20.16 -9.31 -3.57
N PRO A 289 -20.07 -9.77 -2.30
CA PRO A 289 -19.50 -11.08 -2.00
C PRO A 289 -20.21 -12.20 -2.78
N ASN A 290 -19.47 -13.24 -3.13
CA ASN A 290 -20.04 -14.47 -3.66
C ASN A 290 -21.00 -15.04 -2.62
N LYS A 291 -22.19 -15.47 -3.06
CA LYS A 291 -23.08 -16.25 -2.17
C LYS A 291 -22.32 -17.49 -1.72
N ALA A 292 -22.23 -17.70 -0.41
CA ALA A 292 -21.67 -18.94 0.14
C ALA A 292 -22.39 -20.12 -0.51
N LYS A 293 -21.63 -20.99 -1.18
CA LYS A 293 -22.10 -22.29 -1.68
C LYS A 293 -21.81 -23.36 -0.65
#